data_AF-A0A842XQH0-F1
#
_entry.id   AF-A0A842XQH0-F1
#
_cell.length_a   1.000
_cell.length_b   1.000
_cell.length_c   1.000
_cell.angle_alpha   90.00
_cell.angle_beta   90.00
_cell.angle_gamma   90.00
#
_symmetry.space_group_name_H-M   'P 1'
#
loop_
_entity.id
_entity.type
_entity.pdbx_description
1 polymer ?
#
loop_
_entity_poly.entity_id
_entity_poly.type
_entity_poly.pdbx_seq_one_letter_code
_entity_poly.pdbx_strand_id
1 'polypeptide(L)'
;MVSDAMLAIISVLGLFLLMLGWVIWGASSDSTVEDLGQYLKAFGMFILTAAMMVGGLLRVDMDKWVRVVLIFGAVLLISWVGFWFTW
;
A
#
# COMPACT_ATOMS: atom_id res chain seq x y z
N MET A 1 -5.14 -4.98 -20.73
CA MET A 1 -3.68 -5.02 -20.52
C MET A 1 -3.33 -3.94 -19.51
N VAL A 2 -2.98 -4.30 -18.28
CA VAL A 2 -2.54 -3.32 -17.28
C VAL A 2 -1.09 -2.98 -17.61
N SER A 3 -0.83 -1.76 -18.06
CA SER A 3 0.52 -1.31 -18.44
C SER A 3 1.44 -1.25 -17.23
N ASP A 4 2.72 -1.52 -17.46
CA ASP A 4 3.75 -1.46 -16.43
C ASP A 4 3.84 -0.11 -15.75
N ALA A 5 3.68 0.95 -16.54
CA ALA A 5 3.59 2.31 -16.06
C ALA A 5 2.41 2.50 -15.09
N MET A 6 1.26 1.87 -15.35
CA MET A 6 0.08 2.03 -14.51
C MET A 6 0.27 1.40 -13.12
N LEU A 7 0.84 0.19 -13.05
CA LEU A 7 1.16 -0.45 -11.78
C LEU A 7 2.22 0.33 -10.99
N ALA A 8 3.23 0.86 -11.67
CA ALA A 8 4.24 1.70 -11.05
C ALA A 8 3.62 2.99 -10.48
N ILE A 9 2.78 3.69 -11.26
CA ILE A 9 2.10 4.92 -10.82
C ILE A 9 1.22 4.67 -9.59
N ILE A 10 0.40 3.61 -9.61
CA ILE A 10 -0.48 3.27 -8.47
C ILE A 10 0.36 2.90 -7.23
N SER A 11 1.46 2.16 -7.40
CA SER A 11 2.35 1.80 -6.30
C SER A 11 3.03 3.03 -5.68
N VAL A 12 3.49 3.96 -6.52
CA VAL A 12 4.08 5.23 -6.08
C VAL A 12 3.05 6.11 -5.38
N LEU A 13 1.83 6.20 -5.89
CA LEU A 13 0.72 6.91 -5.23
C LEU A 13 0.39 6.30 -3.86
N GLY A 14 0.34 4.97 -3.76
CA GLY A 14 0.12 4.28 -2.48
C GLY A 14 1.23 4.54 -1.47
N LEU A 15 2.49 4.48 -1.89
CA LEU A 15 3.66 4.82 -1.06
C LEU A 15 3.64 6.29 -0.63
N PHE A 16 3.29 7.20 -1.54
CA PHE A 16 3.21 8.61 -1.23
C PHE A 16 2.14 8.91 -0.17
N LEU A 17 0.94 8.35 -0.33
CA LEU A 17 -0.15 8.50 0.65
C LEU A 17 0.20 7.89 2.01
N LEU A 18 0.90 6.74 2.01
CA LEU A 18 1.43 6.14 3.21
C LEU A 18 2.37 7.12 3.94
N MET A 19 3.38 7.65 3.24
CA MET A 19 4.36 8.56 3.85
C MET A 19 3.71 9.85 4.31
N LEU A 20 2.77 10.39 3.53
CA LEU A 20 2.03 11.59 3.90
C LEU A 20 1.17 11.36 5.16
N GLY A 21 0.51 10.21 5.27
CA GLY A 21 -0.20 9.81 6.49
C GLY A 21 0.71 9.71 7.71
N TRP A 22 1.92 9.14 7.56
CA TRP A 22 2.92 9.10 8.64
C TRP A 22 3.40 10.49 9.07
N VAL A 23 3.62 11.39 8.12
CA VAL A 23 4.04 12.78 8.42
C VAL A 23 2.94 13.52 9.16
N ILE A 24 1.68 13.40 8.71
CA ILE A 24 0.54 14.03 9.38
C ILE A 24 0.37 13.47 10.80
N TRP A 25 0.42 12.15 10.95
CA TRP A 25 0.30 11.49 12.25
C TRP A 25 1.42 11.93 13.21
N GLY A 26 2.67 11.97 12.76
CA GLY A 26 3.81 12.31 13.60
C GLY A 26 4.01 13.82 13.86
N ALA A 27 3.47 14.69 13.00
CA ALA A 27 3.59 16.14 13.16
C ALA A 27 2.37 16.77 13.86
N SER A 28 1.27 16.02 13.99
CA SER A 28 0.05 16.51 14.62
C SER A 28 0.17 16.60 16.14
N SER A 29 -0.35 17.68 16.71
CA SER A 29 -0.63 17.82 18.15
C SER A 29 -2.13 17.75 18.47
N ASP A 30 -2.97 17.58 17.45
CA ASP A 30 -4.43 17.53 17.54
C ASP A 30 -4.93 16.13 17.20
N SER A 31 -5.82 15.57 18.03
CA SER A 31 -6.30 14.19 17.89
C SER A 31 -7.07 13.97 16.59
N THR A 32 -7.81 14.98 16.11
CA THR A 32 -8.57 14.83 14.84
C THR A 32 -7.66 14.76 13.62
N VAL A 33 -6.54 15.47 13.64
CA VAL A 33 -5.56 15.45 12.55
C VAL A 33 -4.69 14.19 12.64
N GLU A 34 -4.47 13.68 13.85
CA GLU A 34 -3.81 12.40 14.08
C GLU A 34 -4.60 11.23 13.46
N ASP A 35 -5.92 11.17 13.72
CA ASP A 35 -6.83 10.18 13.13
C ASP A 35 -6.83 10.26 11.60
N LEU A 36 -6.85 11.47 11.04
CA LEU A 36 -6.74 11.68 9.60
C LEU A 36 -5.43 11.09 9.04
N GLY A 37 -4.32 11.30 9.74
CA GLY A 37 -3.02 10.71 9.39
C GLY A 37 -3.05 9.17 9.39
N GLN A 38 -3.70 8.56 10.38
CA GLN A 38 -3.90 7.11 10.45
C GLN A 38 -4.75 6.59 9.28
N TYR A 39 -5.88 7.24 8.98
CA TYR A 39 -6.72 6.85 7.84
C TYR A 39 -5.98 6.98 6.51
N LEU A 40 -5.21 8.04 6.33
CA LEU A 40 -4.45 8.26 5.10
C LEU A 40 -3.35 7.21 4.90
N LYS A 41 -2.65 6.86 5.98
CA LYS A 41 -1.65 5.78 6.00
C LYS A 41 -2.30 4.43 5.64
N ALA A 42 -3.44 4.10 6.25
CA ALA A 42 -4.18 2.88 5.98
C ALA A 42 -4.65 2.81 4.51
N PHE A 43 -5.13 3.93 3.97
CA PHE A 43 -5.55 4.03 2.57
C PHE A 43 -4.37 3.88 1.59
N GLY A 44 -3.21 4.46 1.90
CA GLY A 44 -1.98 4.26 1.14
C GLY A 44 -1.54 2.79 1.07
N MET A 45 -1.59 2.08 2.21
CA MET A 45 -1.32 0.63 2.27
C MET A 45 -2.32 -0.19 1.46
N PHE A 46 -3.59 0.18 1.49
CA PHE A 46 -4.63 -0.48 0.71
C PHE A 46 -4.36 -0.38 -0.80
N ILE A 47 -4.02 0.81 -1.29
CA ILE A 47 -3.68 1.04 -2.71
C ILE A 47 -2.45 0.23 -3.11
N LEU A 48 -1.40 0.23 -2.26
CA LEU A 48 -0.18 -0.57 -2.47
C LEU A 48 -0.49 -2.07 -2.59
N THR A 49 -1.29 -2.58 -1.66
CA THR A 49 -1.71 -3.98 -1.65
C THR A 49 -2.50 -4.32 -2.90
N ALA A 50 -3.45 -3.47 -3.29
CA ALA A 50 -4.24 -3.65 -4.50
C ALA A 50 -3.36 -3.64 -5.75
N ALA A 51 -2.38 -2.73 -5.84
CA ALA A 51 -1.44 -2.68 -6.95
C ALA A 51 -0.58 -3.96 -7.04
N MET A 52 -0.05 -4.45 -5.92
CA MET A 52 0.75 -5.67 -5.89
C MET A 52 -0.08 -6.92 -6.21
N MET A 53 -1.32 -7.00 -5.72
CA MET A 53 -2.23 -8.11 -6.02
C MET A 53 -2.67 -8.10 -7.49
N VAL A 54 -3.06 -6.95 -8.01
CA VAL A 54 -3.47 -6.80 -9.42
C VAL A 54 -2.28 -7.03 -10.36
N GLY A 55 -1.10 -6.53 -10.02
CA GLY A 55 0.14 -6.78 -10.75
C GLY A 55 0.54 -8.24 -10.73
N GLY A 56 0.45 -8.89 -9.58
CA GLY A 56 0.70 -10.31 -9.41
C GLY A 56 -0.33 -11.18 -10.15
N LEU A 57 -1.60 -10.82 -10.21
CA LEU A 57 -2.63 -11.64 -10.85
C LEU A 57 -2.74 -11.42 -12.37
N LEU A 58 -2.61 -10.19 -12.85
CA LEU A 58 -2.91 -9.86 -14.25
C LEU A 58 -1.71 -9.93 -15.21
N ARG A 59 -0.48 -9.93 -14.70
CA ARG A 59 0.69 -10.13 -15.55
C ARG A 59 1.05 -11.59 -15.67
N VAL A 60 1.03 -12.09 -16.90
CA VAL A 60 1.35 -13.48 -17.27
C VAL A 60 2.80 -13.59 -17.78
N ASP A 61 3.33 -12.46 -18.24
CA ASP A 61 4.64 -12.23 -18.85
C ASP A 61 5.76 -12.02 -17.82
N MET A 62 5.46 -12.10 -16.52
CA MET A 62 6.46 -12.04 -15.45
C MET A 62 6.99 -13.43 -15.07
N ASP A 63 8.27 -13.48 -14.67
CA ASP A 63 8.85 -14.67 -14.07
C ASP A 63 8.02 -15.11 -12.84
N LYS A 64 7.79 -16.42 -12.74
CA LYS A 64 6.93 -17.04 -11.72
C LYS A 64 7.34 -16.60 -10.32
N TRP A 65 8.64 -16.48 -10.07
CA TRP A 65 9.16 -16.06 -8.76
C TRP A 65 8.82 -14.61 -8.42
N VAL A 66 8.88 -13.70 -9.39
CA VAL A 66 8.54 -12.28 -9.16
C VAL A 66 7.04 -12.14 -8.88
N ARG A 67 6.21 -12.93 -9.56
CA ARG A 67 4.77 -13.01 -9.32
C ARG A 67 4.46 -13.49 -7.90
N VAL A 68 5.15 -14.52 -7.42
CA VAL A 68 5.01 -15.04 -6.06
C VAL A 68 5.43 -14.00 -5.03
N VAL A 69 6.56 -13.30 -5.24
CA VAL A 69 7.04 -12.23 -4.34
C VAL A 69 6.03 -11.08 -4.26
N LEU A 70 5.40 -10.69 -5.37
CA LEU A 70 4.36 -9.66 -5.35
C LEU A 70 3.13 -10.08 -4.54
N ILE A 71 2.68 -11.32 -4.69
CA ILE A 71 1.54 -11.86 -3.93
C ILE A 71 1.90 -11.97 -2.45
N PHE A 72 3.07 -12.51 -2.11
CA PHE A 72 3.54 -12.60 -0.72
C PHE A 72 3.72 -11.22 -0.10
N GLY A 73 4.27 -10.25 -0.84
CA GLY A 73 4.39 -8.86 -0.43
C GLY A 73 3.05 -8.23 -0.13
N ALA A 74 2.05 -8.45 -0.98
CA ALA A 74 0.67 -7.99 -0.74
C ALA A 74 0.08 -8.60 0.54
N VAL A 75 0.25 -9.91 0.75
CA VAL A 75 -0.25 -10.59 1.97
C VAL A 75 0.44 -10.04 3.21
N LEU A 76 1.76 -9.84 3.18
CA LEU A 76 2.51 -9.25 4.29
C LEU A 76 2.06 -7.82 4.59
N LEU A 77 1.78 -7.01 3.56
CA LEU A 77 1.24 -5.66 3.74
C LEU A 77 -0.15 -5.69 4.40
N ILE A 78 -1.03 -6.62 4.01
CA ILE A 78 -2.34 -6.80 4.67
C ILE A 78 -2.18 -7.20 6.13
N SER A 79 -1.32 -8.20 6.40
CA SER A 79 -1.04 -8.66 7.76
C SER A 79 -0.45 -7.55 8.62
N TRP A 80 0.41 -6.71 8.04
CA TRP A 80 0.95 -5.53 8.68
C TRP A 80 -0.17 -4.54 9.02
N VAL A 81 -1.02 -4.13 8.06
CA VAL A 81 -2.16 -3.22 8.31
C VAL A 81 -3.08 -3.73 9.43
N GLY A 82 -3.43 -5.02 9.42
CA GLY A 82 -4.28 -5.63 10.46
C GLY A 82 -3.70 -5.54 11.87
N PHE A 83 -2.37 -5.42 11.98
CA PHE A 83 -1.65 -5.26 13.25
C PHE A 83 -1.62 -3.82 13.77
N TRP A 84 -1.73 -2.80 12.91
CA TRP A 84 -1.69 -1.39 13.33
C TRP A 84 -3.03 -0.84 13.81
N PHE A 85 -4.14 -1.49 13.47
CA PHE A 85 -5.47 -1.09 13.98
C PHE A 85 -5.77 -1.63 15.38
N THR A 86 -4.93 -2.53 15.91
CA THR A 86 -5.19 -3.23 17.18
C THR A 86 -4.45 -2.66 18.39
N TRP A 87 -3.73 -1.54 18.24
CA TRP A 87 -3.00 -0.87 19.33
C TRP A 87 -3.27 0.62 19.36
#